data_AF-A0A8S3GUU3-F1
#
_entry.id   AF-A0A8S3GUU3-F1
#
_cell.length_a   1.000
_cell.length_b   1.000
_cell.length_c   1.000
_cell.angle_alpha   90.00
_cell.angle_beta   90.00
_cell.angle_gamma   90.00
#
_symmetry.space_group_name_H-M   'P 1'
#
loop_
_entity.id
_entity.type
_entity.pdbx_description
1 polymer ?
#
loop_
_entity_poly.entity_id
_entity_poly.type
_entity_poly.pdbx_seq_one_letter_code
_entity_poly.pdbx_strand_id
1 'polypeptide(L)'
;MMNKALRVRNTEIIFLFRTVIRDIYEQLLAHQCQKRVTVYRGQVLSIVEYEKLEKSCGSIISLNSFLSTSLNRRIAERFVQQNKHLCASGDHLVVIFEIEADPSVVCTMN
;
A
#
# COMPACT_ATOMS: atom_id res chain seq x y z
N MET A 1 -2.26 -9.13 -9.99
CA MET A 1 -1.24 -10.18 -10.16
C MET A 1 0.13 -9.73 -9.65
N MET A 2 0.72 -8.63 -10.15
CA MET A 2 2.03 -8.12 -9.73
C MET A 2 2.16 -7.86 -8.21
N ASN A 3 1.28 -7.05 -7.60
CA ASN A 3 1.33 -6.80 -6.15
C ASN A 3 1.17 -8.07 -5.29
N LYS A 4 0.46 -9.09 -5.79
CA LYS A 4 0.38 -10.39 -5.13
C LYS A 4 1.72 -11.13 -5.23
N ALA A 5 2.32 -11.16 -6.41
CA ALA A 5 3.61 -11.80 -6.65
C ALA A 5 4.72 -11.17 -5.81
N LEU A 6 4.79 -9.83 -5.72
CA LEU A 6 5.73 -9.12 -4.84
C LEU A 6 5.52 -9.52 -3.37
N ARG A 7 4.27 -9.55 -2.90
CA ARG A 7 3.93 -9.86 -1.50
C ARG A 7 4.37 -11.26 -1.08
N VAL A 8 4.19 -12.25 -1.97
CA VAL A 8 4.58 -13.65 -1.72
C VAL A 8 5.98 -13.99 -2.26
N ARG A 9 6.71 -12.99 -2.78
CA ARG A 9 8.04 -13.13 -3.41
C ARG A 9 8.09 -14.22 -4.48
N ASN A 10 7.05 -14.32 -5.30
CA ASN A 10 7.05 -15.26 -6.43
C ASN A 10 8.03 -14.77 -7.51
N THR A 11 9.24 -15.34 -7.51
CA THR A 11 10.36 -14.90 -8.35
C THR A 11 10.10 -15.09 -9.84
N GLU A 12 9.39 -16.15 -10.23
CA GLU A 12 9.05 -16.41 -11.64
C GLU A 12 8.13 -15.32 -12.21
N ILE A 13 7.06 -14.97 -11.49
CA ILE A 13 6.13 -13.91 -11.89
C ILE A 13 6.81 -12.54 -11.81
N ILE A 14 7.64 -12.30 -10.79
CA ILE A 14 8.42 -11.06 -10.70
C ILE A 14 9.37 -10.92 -11.90
N PHE A 15 10.06 -12.00 -12.27
CA PHE A 15 10.94 -12.01 -13.43
C PHE A 15 10.15 -11.75 -14.71
N LEU A 16 8.95 -12.32 -14.87
CA LEU A 16 8.09 -12.04 -16.01
C LEU A 16 7.69 -10.55 -16.09
N PHE A 17 7.40 -9.92 -14.95
CA PHE A 17 7.06 -8.49 -14.88
C PHE A 17 8.27 -7.56 -14.75
N ARG A 18 9.52 -8.03 -14.82
CA ARG A 18 10.72 -7.24 -14.48
C ARG A 18 10.83 -5.93 -15.27
N THR A 19 10.47 -5.94 -16.55
CA THR A 19 10.49 -4.75 -17.40
C THR A 19 9.41 -3.76 -16.97
N VAL A 20 8.18 -4.23 -16.77
CA VAL A 20 7.07 -3.42 -16.27
C VAL A 20 7.38 -2.81 -14.90
N ILE A 21 8.01 -3.57 -14.00
CA ILE A 21 8.42 -3.08 -12.69
C ILE A 21 9.45 -1.95 -12.83
N ARG A 22 10.44 -2.12 -13.71
CA ARG A 22 11.44 -1.08 -14.02
C ARG A 22 10.77 0.16 -14.61
N ASP A 23 9.88 -0.01 -15.58
CA ASP A 23 9.21 1.10 -16.23
C ASP A 23 8.33 1.87 -15.23
N ILE A 24 7.63 1.17 -14.33
CA ILE A 24 6.86 1.81 -13.24
C ILE A 24 7.80 2.60 -12.32
N TYR A 25 8.95 2.03 -11.95
CA TYR A 25 9.93 2.72 -11.11
C TYR A 25 10.43 4.02 -11.76
N GLU A 26 10.80 3.97 -13.04
CA GLU A 26 11.23 5.15 -13.79
C GLU A 26 10.13 6.21 -13.88
N GLN A 27 8.88 5.79 -14.12
CA GLN A 27 7.73 6.70 -14.16
C GLN A 27 7.43 7.33 -12.80
N LEU A 28 7.62 6.60 -11.70
CA LEU A 28 7.45 7.13 -10.34
C LEU A 28 8.51 8.19 -10.00
N LEU A 29 9.76 7.99 -10.44
CA LEU A 29 10.81 8.99 -10.29
C LEU A 29 10.51 10.26 -11.09
N ALA A 30 10.11 10.11 -12.35
CA ALA A 30 9.80 11.23 -13.23
C ALA A 30 8.59 12.06 -12.76
N HIS A 31 7.63 11.42 -12.07
CA HIS A 31 6.39 12.03 -11.61
C HIS A 31 6.31 12.16 -10.09
N GLN A 32 7.46 12.19 -9.40
CA GLN A 32 7.49 12.34 -7.95
C GLN A 32 6.83 13.64 -7.52
N CYS A 33 5.95 13.56 -6.51
CA CYS A 33 5.33 14.74 -5.91
C CYS A 33 6.42 15.68 -5.37
N GLN A 34 6.31 16.97 -5.67
CA GLN A 34 7.32 17.97 -5.27
C GLN A 34 7.04 18.57 -3.89
N LYS A 35 5.89 18.25 -3.29
CA LYS A 35 5.43 18.79 -2.01
C LYS A 35 4.93 17.64 -1.15
N ARG A 36 4.96 17.85 0.18
CA ARG A 36 4.32 16.94 1.12
C ARG A 36 2.82 16.83 0.80
N VAL A 37 2.29 15.62 0.81
CA VAL A 37 0.88 15.35 0.56
C VAL A 37 0.34 14.36 1.59
N THR A 38 -0.91 14.56 2.01
CA THR A 38 -1.66 13.57 2.78
C THR A 38 -2.45 12.71 1.81
N VAL A 39 -2.22 11.40 1.86
CA VAL A 39 -2.89 10.42 1.00
C VAL A 39 -3.58 9.36 1.84
N TYR A 40 -4.64 8.79 1.27
CA TYR A 40 -5.51 7.85 1.94
C TYR A 40 -5.50 6.49 1.24
N ARG A 41 -5.57 5.42 2.03
CA ARG A 41 -5.69 4.05 1.52
C ARG A 41 -6.70 3.27 2.34
N GLY A 42 -7.73 2.77 1.68
CA GLY A 42 -8.64 1.80 2.27
C GLY A 42 -8.09 0.39 2.16
N GLN A 43 -8.20 -0.39 3.23
CA GLN A 43 -7.89 -1.82 3.24
C GLN A 43 -8.82 -2.58 4.20
N VAL A 44 -9.19 -3.80 3.82
CA VAL A 44 -9.78 -4.78 4.75
C VAL A 44 -8.65 -5.55 5.40
N LEU A 45 -8.68 -5.67 6.72
CA LEU A 45 -7.72 -6.42 7.53
C LEU A 45 -8.46 -7.45 8.36
N SER A 46 -7.82 -8.58 8.64
CA SER A 46 -8.26 -9.45 9.73
C SER A 46 -8.04 -8.76 11.08
N ILE A 47 -8.82 -9.13 12.09
CA ILE A 47 -8.63 -8.63 13.46
C ILE A 47 -7.20 -8.89 13.94
N VAL A 48 -6.64 -10.07 13.64
CA VAL A 48 -5.27 -10.43 14.03
C VAL A 48 -4.22 -9.51 13.40
N GLU A 49 -4.38 -9.17 12.12
CA GLU A 49 -3.48 -8.21 11.44
C GLU A 49 -3.61 -6.81 12.03
N TYR A 50 -4.84 -6.38 12.35
CA TYR A 50 -5.09 -5.09 12.99
C TYR A 50 -4.41 -5.00 14.36
N GLU A 51 -4.61 -5.99 15.24
CA GLU A 51 -3.99 -6.02 16.56
C GLU A 51 -2.47 -6.04 16.49
N LYS A 52 -1.90 -6.73 15.49
CA LYS A 52 -0.45 -6.73 15.26
C LYS A 52 0.05 -5.34 14.87
N LEU A 53 -0.69 -4.62 14.02
CA LEU A 53 -0.34 -3.25 13.64
C LEU A 53 -0.44 -2.29 14.84
N GLU A 54 -1.51 -2.40 15.63
CA GLU A 54 -1.70 -1.60 16.84
C GLU A 54 -0.55 -1.78 17.83
N LYS A 55 -0.13 -3.02 18.07
CA LYS A 55 1.03 -3.34 18.92
C LYS A 55 2.37 -2.85 18.36
N SER A 56 2.42 -2.50 17.07
CA SER A 56 3.62 -2.05 16.37
C SER A 56 3.69 -0.52 16.24
N CYS A 57 2.82 0.23 16.93
CA CYS A 57 2.87 1.70 16.95
C CYS A 57 4.27 2.20 17.37
N GLY A 58 4.81 3.17 16.62
CA GLY A 58 6.18 3.68 16.79
C GLY A 58 7.25 2.88 16.03
N SER A 59 6.90 1.75 15.40
CA SER A 59 7.81 0.97 14.54
C SER A 59 7.69 1.36 13.06
N ILE A 60 8.61 0.84 12.24
CA ILE A 60 8.59 1.02 10.78
C ILE A 60 7.82 -0.13 10.11
N ILE A 61 6.97 0.20 9.14
CA ILE A 61 6.27 -0.78 8.30
C ILE A 61 7.01 -0.92 6.97
N SER A 62 7.51 -2.12 6.68
CA SER A 62 8.05 -2.47 5.36
C SER A 62 7.00 -3.17 4.50
N LEU A 63 6.90 -2.77 3.24
CA LEU A 63 5.87 -3.25 2.31
C LEU A 63 6.53 -3.90 1.08
N ASN A 64 6.17 -5.17 0.82
CA ASN A 64 6.64 -5.91 -0.34
C ASN A 64 5.65 -5.77 -1.52
N SER A 65 5.20 -4.56 -1.82
CA SER A 65 4.26 -4.28 -2.90
C SER A 65 4.15 -2.78 -3.17
N PHE A 66 3.72 -2.39 -4.38
CA PHE A 66 3.40 -0.99 -4.65
C PHE A 66 2.18 -0.55 -3.82
N LEU A 67 2.32 0.60 -3.17
CA LEU A 67 1.28 1.17 -2.32
C LEU A 67 0.42 2.16 -3.10
N SER A 68 -0.76 1.70 -3.54
CA SER A 68 -1.75 2.59 -4.17
C SER A 68 -2.51 3.36 -3.11
N THR A 69 -2.55 4.69 -3.26
CA THR A 69 -3.25 5.63 -2.38
C THR A 69 -4.02 6.66 -3.22
N SER A 70 -4.84 7.48 -2.56
CA SER A 70 -5.57 8.58 -3.20
C SER A 70 -5.46 9.86 -2.36
N LEU A 71 -5.37 11.01 -3.01
CA LEU A 71 -5.52 12.31 -2.34
C LEU A 71 -6.94 12.53 -1.79
N ASN A 72 -7.93 11.79 -2.30
CA ASN A 72 -9.32 11.90 -1.88
C ASN A 72 -9.73 10.72 -1.01
N ARG A 73 -10.00 10.99 0.27
CA ARG A 73 -10.45 10.00 1.25
C ARG A 73 -11.67 9.19 0.77
N ARG A 74 -12.63 9.81 0.09
CA ARG A 74 -13.83 9.11 -0.44
C ARG A 74 -13.50 8.12 -1.54
N ILE A 75 -12.39 8.32 -2.27
CA ILE A 75 -11.91 7.32 -3.24
C ILE A 75 -11.34 6.12 -2.48
N ALA A 76 -10.53 6.35 -1.45
CA ALA A 76 -9.98 5.29 -0.61
C ALA A 76 -11.09 4.45 0.07
N GLU A 77 -12.15 5.10 0.55
CA GLU A 77 -13.32 4.42 1.12
C GLU A 77 -14.08 3.58 0.08
N ARG A 78 -14.20 4.04 -1.17
CA ARG A 78 -14.85 3.26 -2.24
C ARG A 78 -14.11 1.96 -2.58
N PHE A 79 -12.78 1.93 -2.46
CA PHE A 79 -11.99 0.72 -2.70
C PHE A 79 -12.28 -0.41 -1.69
N VAL A 80 -12.66 -0.07 -0.46
CA VAL A 80 -13.01 -1.06 0.58
C VAL A 80 -14.48 -1.44 0.56
N GLN A 81 -15.36 -0.57 0.06
CA GLN A 81 -16.79 -0.88 -0.08
C GLN A 81 -17.03 -2.14 -0.92
N GLN A 82 -16.23 -2.36 -1.96
CA GLN A 82 -16.30 -3.56 -2.80
C GLN A 82 -16.00 -4.87 -2.03
N ASN A 83 -15.24 -4.77 -0.94
CA ASN A 83 -14.80 -5.91 -0.14
C ASN A 83 -15.54 -6.00 1.22
N LYS A 84 -16.58 -5.21 1.42
CA LYS A 84 -17.31 -5.14 2.70
C LYS A 84 -17.98 -6.46 3.09
N HIS A 85 -18.29 -7.31 2.11
CA HIS A 85 -18.82 -8.66 2.35
C HIS A 85 -17.87 -9.54 3.18
N LEU A 86 -16.56 -9.29 3.14
CA LEU A 86 -15.57 -10.01 3.96
C LEU A 86 -15.70 -9.71 5.46
N CYS A 87 -16.33 -8.58 5.82
CA CYS A 87 -16.56 -8.20 7.22
C CYS A 87 -17.81 -8.91 7.81
N ALA A 88 -18.57 -9.67 7.01
CA ALA A 88 -19.81 -10.30 7.47
C ALA A 88 -19.58 -11.40 8.52
N SER A 89 -18.42 -12.07 8.53
CA SER A 89 -18.09 -13.08 9.54
C SER A 89 -17.67 -12.49 10.89
N GLY A 90 -17.38 -11.18 10.95
CA GLY A 90 -16.85 -10.53 12.13
C GLY A 90 -15.34 -10.62 12.30
N ASP A 91 -14.63 -11.45 11.53
CA ASP A 91 -13.17 -11.65 11.67
C ASP A 91 -12.33 -10.56 10.97
N HIS A 92 -12.99 -9.66 10.25
CA HIS A 92 -12.36 -8.62 9.45
C HIS A 92 -12.99 -7.26 9.72
N LEU A 93 -12.17 -6.23 9.57
CA LEU A 93 -12.57 -4.83 9.70
C LEU A 93 -12.01 -4.00 8.55
N VAL A 94 -12.69 -2.88 8.29
CA VAL A 94 -12.26 -1.89 7.29
C VAL A 94 -11.40 -0.84 7.98
N VAL A 95 -10.18 -0.64 7.49
CA VAL A 95 -9.27 0.43 7.91
C VAL A 95 -9.08 1.42 6.78
N ILE A 96 -9.06 2.71 7.12
CA ILE A 96 -8.56 3.76 6.24
C ILE A 96 -7.25 4.26 6.84
N PHE A 97 -6.15 4.04 6.14
CA PHE A 97 -4.86 4.63 6.46
C PHE A 97 -4.82 6.06 5.95
N GLU A 98 -4.37 6.98 6.80
CA GLU A 98 -3.95 8.32 6.45
C GLU A 98 -2.42 8.37 6.51
N ILE A 99 -1.78 8.81 5.43
CA ILE A 99 -0.33 8.74 5.27
C ILE A 99 0.16 10.12 4.83
N GLU A 100 1.02 10.72 5.64
CA GLU A 100 1.81 11.87 5.22
C GLU A 100 3.00 11.40 4.39
N ALA A 101 2.96 11.69 3.08
CA ALA A 101 4.07 11.39 2.18
C ALA A 101 4.92 12.65 2.01
N ASP A 102 6.15 12.61 2.51
CA ASP A 102 7.13 13.68 2.37
C ASP A 102 8.18 13.32 1.31
N PRO A 103 8.22 14.02 0.16
CA PRO A 103 9.17 13.72 -0.91
C PRO A 103 10.61 14.13 -0.60
N SER A 104 10.87 14.88 0.48
CA SER A 104 12.24 15.21 0.91
C SER A 104 12.92 14.07 1.65
N VAL A 105 12.13 13.13 2.18
CA VAL A 105 12.61 11.91 2.84
C VAL A 105 12.85 10.86 1.75
N VAL A 106 13.79 11.12 0.84
CA VAL A 106 14.24 10.10 -0.12
C VAL A 106 15.31 9.26 0.56
N CYS A 107 15.02 7.99 0.79
CA CYS A 107 16.03 7.02 1.16
C CYS A 107 16.85 6.67 -0.10
N THR A 108 17.83 7.49 -0.44
CA THR A 108 18.88 7.08 -1.38
C THR A 108 19.73 6.03 -0.69
N MET A 109 19.40 4.76 -0.93
CA MET A 109 20.37 3.69 -0.72
C MET A 109 21.44 3.86 -1.80
N ASN A 110 22.50 4.60 -1.46
CA ASN A 110 23.76 4.60 -2.21
C ASN A 110 24.44 3.25 -2.09
#